data_AF-A0A366FBA0-F1
#
_entry.id   AF-A0A366FBA0-F1
#
_cell.length_a   1.000
_cell.length_b   1.000
_cell.length_c   1.000
_cell.angle_alpha   90.00
_cell.angle_beta   90.00
_cell.angle_gamma   90.00
#
_symmetry.space_group_name_H-M   'P 1'
#
loop_
_entity.id
_entity.type
_entity.pdbx_description
1 polymer ?
#
loop_
_entity_poly.entity_id
_entity_poly.type
_entity_poly.pdbx_seq_one_letter_code
_entity_poly.pdbx_strand_id
1 'polypeptide(L)' 'MADWKVFYRDQLDTDRTVGGAPSMEAALERAKDLYCQQRAAIYRIEGPNGRSLSKQEVLNWVHDHRH' A
#
# COMPACT_ATOMS: atom_id res chain seq x y z
N MET A 1 9.13 11.32 12.41
CA MET A 1 8.67 11.30 11.02
C MET A 1 7.88 10.02 10.84
N ALA A 2 6.65 10.10 10.34
CA ALA A 2 5.84 8.91 10.15
C ALA A 2 6.22 8.30 8.80
N ASP A 3 6.92 7.17 8.83
CA ASP A 3 7.40 6.46 7.64
C ASP A 3 6.51 5.27 7.37
N TRP A 4 5.38 5.51 6.70
CA TRP A 4 4.54 4.42 6.22
C TRP A 4 5.20 3.73 5.03
N LYS A 5 5.07 2.41 5.00
CA LYS A 5 5.68 1.50 4.01
C LYS A 5 4.61 0.61 3.41
N VAL A 6 4.55 0.61 2.09
CA VAL A 6 3.65 -0.23 1.28
C VAL A 6 4.46 -1.41 0.76
N PHE A 7 4.04 -2.62 1.11
CA PHE A 7 4.60 -3.87 0.63
C PHE A 7 3.72 -4.44 -0.46
N TYR A 8 4.33 -4.70 -1.60
CA TYR A 8 3.64 -5.19 -2.77
C TYR A 8 4.52 -6.15 -3.54
N ARG A 9 3.87 -7.01 -4.30
CA ARG A 9 4.54 -7.92 -5.23
C ARG A 9 4.33 -7.45 -6.65
N ASP A 10 5.42 -7.19 -7.35
CA ASP A 10 5.38 -6.75 -8.74
C ASP A 10 5.06 -7.91 -9.70
N GLN A 11 4.83 -7.62 -10.99
CA GLN A 11 4.49 -8.63 -12.02
C GLN A 11 5.57 -9.70 -12.21
N LEU A 12 6.81 -9.43 -11.79
CA LEU A 12 7.92 -10.40 -11.81
C LEU A 12 7.97 -11.28 -10.54
N ASP A 13 6.85 -11.41 -9.82
CA ASP A 13 6.73 -12.09 -8.51
C ASP A 13 7.76 -11.61 -7.47
N THR A 14 8.29 -10.39 -7.65
CA THR A 14 9.32 -9.83 -6.78
C THR A 14 8.70 -8.98 -5.70
N ASP A 15 9.02 -9.27 -4.44
CA ASP A 15 8.63 -8.45 -3.31
C ASP A 15 9.36 -7.10 -3.34
N ARG A 16 8.56 -6.03 -3.36
CA ARG A 16 9.01 -4.64 -3.40
C ARG A 16 8.37 -3.89 -2.23
N THR A 17 9.06 -2.84 -1.79
CA THR A 17 8.56 -1.97 -0.73
C THR A 17 8.73 -0.53 -1.14
N VAL A 18 7.64 0.22 -1.04
CA VAL A 18 7.62 1.69 -1.20
C VAL A 18 7.47 2.29 0.18
N GLY A 19 8.52 2.94 0.68
CA GLY A 19 8.51 3.67 1.95
C GLY A 19 8.32 5.17 1.77
N GLY A 20 8.34 5.88 2.89
CA GLY A 20 8.43 7.34 2.92
C GLY A 20 7.09 8.07 2.74
N ALA A 21 5.97 7.39 2.96
CA ALA A 21 4.68 8.07 3.01
C ALA A 21 4.50 8.74 4.38
N PRO A 22 4.22 10.06 4.43
CA PRO A 22 4.13 10.81 5.70
C PRO A 22 2.90 10.44 6.54
N SER A 23 1.91 9.76 5.95
CA SER A 23 0.62 9.42 6.55
C SER A 23 0.09 8.10 6.01
N MET A 24 -0.88 7.51 6.73
CA MET A 24 -1.60 6.31 6.32
C MET A 24 -2.29 6.51 4.96
N GLU A 25 -3.00 7.64 4.80
CA GLU A 25 -3.67 7.99 3.55
C GLU A 25 -2.70 8.10 2.38
N ALA A 26 -1.56 8.78 2.55
CA ALA A 26 -0.54 8.88 1.50
C ALA A 26 0.02 7.50 1.09
N ALA A 27 0.12 6.55 2.03
CA ALA A 27 0.54 5.19 1.74
C ALA A 27 -0.56 4.40 1.00
N LEU A 28 -1.83 4.61 1.37
CA LEU A 28 -2.99 4.03 0.72
C LEU A 28 -3.19 4.58 -0.70
N GLU A 29 -2.97 5.87 -0.93
CA GLU A 29 -2.97 6.49 -2.27
C GLU A 29 -1.87 5.91 -3.16
N ARG A 30 -0.66 5.70 -2.61
CA ARG A 30 0.43 5.00 -3.32
C ARG A 30 0.04 3.57 -3.65
N ALA A 31 -0.59 2.85 -2.72
CA ALA A 31 -1.09 1.51 -2.96
C ALA A 31 -2.20 1.49 -4.04
N LYS A 32 -3.09 2.48 -4.05
CA LYS A 32 -4.12 2.65 -5.09
C LYS A 32 -3.50 2.85 -6.47
N ASP A 33 -2.50 3.73 -6.59
CA ASP A 33 -1.80 3.96 -7.87
C ASP A 33 -1.15 2.67 -8.39
N LEU A 34 -0.43 1.96 -7.51
CA LEU A 34 0.18 0.67 -7.81
C LEU A 34 -0.84 -0.40 -8.25
N TYR A 35 -2.00 -0.45 -7.58
CA TYR A 35 -3.10 -1.37 -7.90
C TYR A 35 -3.76 -1.01 -9.24
N CYS A 36 -4.07 0.26 -9.47
CA CYS A 36 -4.73 0.75 -10.68
C CYS A 36 -3.87 0.55 -11.93
N GLN A 37 -2.54 0.70 -11.81
CA GLN A 37 -1.64 0.41 -12.92
C GLN A 37 -1.50 -1.10 -13.21
N GLN A 38 -2.16 -1.99 -12.44
CA GLN A 38 -2.03 -3.46 -12.51
C GLN A 38 -0.57 -3.94 -12.38
N ARG A 39 0.31 -3.11 -11.83
CA ARG A 39 1.74 -3.41 -11.73
C ARG A 39 2.07 -4.23 -10.49
N ALA A 40 1.17 -4.26 -9.52
CA ALA A 40 1.50 -4.72 -8.18
C ALA A 40 0.32 -5.32 -7.42
N ALA A 41 0.54 -6.48 -6.80
CA ALA A 41 -0.33 -7.06 -5.79
C ALA A 41 0.09 -6.57 -4.40
N ILE A 42 -0.58 -5.54 -3.87
CA ILE A 42 -0.35 -5.05 -2.51
C ILE A 42 -0.84 -6.11 -1.51
N TYR A 43 -0.02 -6.42 -0.50
CA TYR A 43 -0.37 -7.40 0.53
C TYR A 43 -0.26 -6.85 1.95
N ARG A 44 0.47 -5.76 2.19
CA ARG A 44 0.58 -5.14 3.52
C ARG A 44 0.95 -3.67 3.43
N ILE A 45 0.45 -2.87 4.36
CA ILE A 45 1.02 -1.54 4.64
C ILE A 45 1.42 -1.52 6.12
N GLU A 46 2.63 -1.10 6.42
CA GLU A 46 3.11 -0.90 7.79
C GLU A 46 3.34 0.58 8.06
N GLY A 47 2.87 1.04 9.21
CA GLY A 47 3.02 2.39 9.70
C GLY A 47 3.90 2.46 10.94
N PRO A 48 4.19 3.68 11.42
CA PRO A 48 4.87 3.89 12.69
C PRO A 48 4.03 3.33 13.86
N ASN A 49 4.70 3.04 14.97
CA ASN A 49 4.10 2.54 16.21
C ASN A 49 3.41 1.16 16.09
N GLY A 50 3.89 0.30 15.18
CA GLY A 50 3.37 -1.06 15.02
C GLY A 50 1.98 -1.13 14.37
N ARG A 51 1.47 -0.02 13.82
CA ARG A 51 0.25 -0.03 13.01
C ARG A 51 0.53 -0.78 11.71
N SER A 52 -0.36 -1.69 11.32
CA SER A 52 -0.28 -2.32 10.01
C SER A 52 -1.68 -2.55 9.47
N LEU A 53 -1.85 -2.33 8.17
CA LEU A 53 -3.06 -2.64 7.43
C LEU A 53 -2.86 -3.96 6.69
N SER A 54 -3.86 -4.81 6.80
CA SER A 54 -3.90 -6.08 6.07
C SER A 54 -4.25 -5.85 4.61
N LYS A 55 -3.87 -6.80 3.74
CA LYS A 55 -4.26 -6.80 2.31
C LYS A 55 -5.73 -6.44 2.08
N GLN A 56 -6.64 -7.07 2.83
CA GLN A 56 -8.07 -6.84 2.66
C GLN A 56 -8.49 -5.41 3.00
N GLU A 57 -7.94 -4.81 4.06
CA GLU A 57 -8.24 -3.42 4.42
C GLU A 57 -7.77 -2.44 3.37
N VAL A 58 -6.55 -2.66 2.85
CA VAL A 58 -5.99 -1.85 1.76
C VAL A 58 -6.85 -1.99 0.51
N LEU A 59 -7.20 -3.21 0.12
CA LEU A 59 -8.03 -3.45 -1.07
C LEU A 59 -9.43 -2.87 -0.92
N ASN A 60 -10.06 -2.99 0.27
CA ASN A 60 -11.36 -2.38 0.55
C ASN A 60 -11.29 -0.86 0.41
N TRP A 61 -10.27 -0.22 0.98
CA TRP A 61 -10.08 1.23 0.84
C TRP A 61 -9.82 1.63 -0.61
N VAL A 62 -8.95 0.90 -1.32
CA VAL A 62 -8.63 1.17 -2.74
C VAL A 62 -9.87 1.00 -3.63
N HIS A 63 -10.74 0.02 -3.34
CA HIS A 63 -11.99 -0.20 -4.05
C HIS A 63 -13.03 0.89 -3.77
N ASP A 64 -13.18 1.28 -2.51
CA ASP A 64 -14.09 2.35 -2.07
C ASP A 64 -13.69 3.71 -2.68
N HIS A 65 -12.40 4.02 -2.68
CA HIS A 65 -11.85 5.27 -3.21
C HIS A 65 -11.50 5.20 -4.71
N ARG A 66 -12.06 4.25 -5.48
CA ARG A 66 -11.77 4.09 -6.91
C ARG A 66 -12.52 5.08 -7.82
N HIS A 67 -13.51 5.80 -7.28
CA HIS A 67 -14.37 6.75 -8.00
C HIS A 67 -13.82 8.17 -8.06
#